data_AF-A0A3A0DBF0-F1
#
_entry.id   AF-A0A3A0DBF0-F1
#
_cell.length_a   1.000
_cell.length_b   1.000
_cell.length_c   1.000
_cell.angle_alpha   90.00
_cell.angle_beta   90.00
_cell.angle_gamma   90.00
#
_symmetry.space_group_name_H-M   'P 1'
#
loop_
_entity.id
_entity.type
_entity.pdbx_description
1 polymer ?
#
loop_
_entity_poly.entity_id
_entity_poly.type
_entity_poly.pdbx_seq_one_letter_code
_entity_poly.pdbx_strand_id
1 'polypeptide(L)'
;MEFAETGAPARETLFGEIFEHDVADLDHPQASLLYRWCIDGWWKLVLPKNGERPELYDLQKDPFEKNNLAATHPETVVRLTDLINQWWS
;
A
#
# COMPACT_ATOMS: atom_id res chain seq x y z
N MET A 1 22.28 -26.60 -3.00
CA MET A 1 20.92 -26.40 -2.48
C MET A 1 20.48 -25.07 -3.05
N GLU A 2 19.66 -25.12 -4.09
CA GLU A 2 19.33 -24.01 -4.97
C GLU A 2 18.09 -23.33 -4.40
N PHE A 3 18.19 -22.06 -4.01
CA PHE A 3 17.04 -21.29 -3.57
C PHE A 3 16.23 -20.96 -4.82
N ALA A 4 15.01 -21.48 -4.89
CA ALA A 4 14.11 -21.26 -6.01
C ALA A 4 13.89 -19.76 -6.26
N GLU A 5 14.12 -19.34 -7.50
CA GLU A 5 13.65 -18.05 -8.02
C GLU A 5 12.13 -18.01 -7.94
N THR A 6 11.59 -17.50 -6.83
CA THR A 6 10.16 -17.23 -6.70
C THR A 6 9.89 -15.86 -7.33
N GLY A 7 9.59 -15.89 -8.64
CA GLY A 7 9.12 -14.72 -9.37
C GLY A 7 7.90 -14.09 -8.67
N ALA A 8 7.72 -12.78 -8.86
CA ALA A 8 6.55 -12.08 -8.34
C ALA A 8 5.25 -12.80 -8.71
N PRO A 9 4.28 -12.90 -7.78
CA PRO A 9 3.01 -13.53 -8.08
C PRO A 9 2.36 -12.79 -9.26
N ALA A 10 1.88 -13.55 -10.25
CA ALA A 10 1.19 -13.03 -11.43
C ALA A 10 -0.24 -12.57 -11.08
N ARG A 11 -0.34 -11.64 -10.13
CA ARG A 11 -1.60 -11.03 -9.70
C ARG A 11 -1.78 -9.66 -10.32
N GLU A 12 -3.02 -9.36 -10.67
CA GLU A 12 -3.51 -8.00 -10.86
C GLU A 12 -3.30 -7.20 -9.56
N THR A 13 -3.06 -5.88 -9.67
CA THR A 13 -2.83 -5.03 -8.50
C THR A 13 -4.03 -5.11 -7.55
N LEU A 14 -3.79 -5.45 -6.29
CA LEU A 14 -4.83 -5.46 -5.26
C LEU A 14 -4.91 -4.08 -4.62
N PHE A 15 -6.13 -3.59 -4.43
CA PHE A 15 -6.39 -2.31 -3.76
C PHE A 15 -7.21 -2.54 -2.49
N GLY A 16 -7.01 -1.68 -1.51
CA GLY A 16 -7.82 -1.68 -0.30
C GLY A 16 -7.79 -0.35 0.43
N GLU A 17 -8.74 -0.22 1.35
CA GLU A 17 -9.04 1.01 2.08
C GLU A 17 -9.25 0.67 3.55
N ILE A 18 -8.78 1.54 4.44
CA ILE A 18 -8.95 1.42 5.88
C ILE A 18 -9.62 2.71 6.35
N PHE A 19 -10.77 2.57 7.00
CA PHE A 19 -11.55 3.64 7.58
C PHE A 19 -11.42 3.64 9.12
N GLU A 20 -11.65 4.78 9.77
CA GLU A 20 -11.79 4.87 11.23
C GLU A 20 -12.90 3.94 11.72
N HIS A 21 -12.70 3.35 12.90
CA HIS A 21 -13.69 2.49 13.55
C HIS A 21 -14.84 3.26 14.20
N ASP A 22 -14.70 4.57 14.40
CA ASP A 22 -15.80 5.49 14.73
C ASP A 22 -16.18 6.26 13.47
N VAL A 23 -17.45 6.14 13.05
CA VAL A 23 -18.00 7.01 12.01
C VAL A 23 -18.08 8.41 12.59
N ALA A 24 -17.08 9.23 12.31
CA ALA A 24 -17.01 10.61 12.82
C ALA A 24 -18.19 11.46 12.31
N ASP A 25 -18.75 11.12 11.14
CA ASP A 25 -19.93 11.76 10.55
C ASP A 25 -20.67 10.79 9.62
N LEU A 26 -21.95 10.49 9.93
CA LEU A 26 -22.80 9.56 9.17
C LEU A 26 -23.12 10.06 7.75
N ASP A 27 -23.05 11.37 7.54
CA ASP A 27 -23.41 12.00 6.27
C ASP A 27 -22.19 12.15 5.31
N HIS A 28 -20.95 11.94 5.79
CA HIS A 28 -19.72 12.10 5.00
C HIS A 28 -18.71 10.95 5.19
N PRO A 29 -18.96 9.75 4.64
CA PRO A 29 -18.15 8.55 4.88
C PRO A 29 -16.68 8.67 4.46
N GLN A 30 -16.35 9.54 3.50
CA GLN A 30 -14.97 9.82 3.07
C GLN A 30 -14.14 10.55 4.15
N ALA A 31 -14.79 11.18 5.14
CA ALA A 31 -14.10 11.85 6.25
C ALA A 31 -13.27 10.85 7.08
N SER A 32 -13.80 9.65 7.29
CA SER A 32 -13.19 8.58 8.09
C SER A 32 -12.14 7.74 7.36
N LEU A 33 -11.81 7.99 6.09
CA LEU A 33 -10.72 7.26 5.43
C LEU A 33 -9.38 7.57 6.12
N LEU A 34 -8.66 6.54 6.58
CA LEU A 34 -7.34 6.69 7.19
C LEU A 34 -6.22 6.34 6.22
N TYR A 35 -6.35 5.19 5.56
CA TYR A 35 -5.31 4.65 4.69
C TYR A 35 -5.90 4.09 3.41
N ARG A 36 -5.18 4.29 2.31
CA ARG A 36 -5.33 3.51 1.09
C ARG A 36 -4.10 2.64 0.97
N TRP A 37 -4.25 1.45 0.40
CA TRP A 37 -3.11 0.59 0.17
C TRP A 37 -3.28 -0.18 -1.13
N CYS A 38 -2.14 -0.58 -1.70
CA CYS A 38 -2.13 -1.51 -2.81
C CYS A 38 -1.02 -2.54 -2.67
N ILE A 39 -1.23 -3.70 -3.29
CA ILE A 39 -0.20 -4.73 -3.47
C ILE A 39 -0.03 -4.98 -4.97
N ASP A 40 1.18 -4.77 -5.46
CA ASP A 40 1.55 -4.98 -6.86
C ASP A 40 2.84 -5.79 -6.95
N GLY A 41 2.78 -6.99 -7.52
CA GLY A 41 3.87 -7.96 -7.39
C GLY A 41 4.19 -8.20 -5.91
N TRP A 42 5.46 -8.05 -5.51
CA TRP A 42 5.89 -8.17 -4.11
C TRP A 42 5.81 -6.88 -3.30
N TRP A 43 5.46 -5.76 -3.92
CA TRP A 43 5.45 -4.47 -3.25
C TRP A 43 4.09 -4.19 -2.63
N LYS A 44 4.10 -3.77 -1.37
CA LYS A 44 2.93 -3.21 -0.70
C LYS A 44 3.21 -1.76 -0.33
N LEU A 45 2.31 -0.87 -0.75
CA LEU A 45 2.29 0.52 -0.31
C LEU A 45 1.10 0.73 0.62
N VAL A 46 1.35 1.31 1.78
CA VAL A 46 0.33 1.90 2.66
C VAL A 46 0.46 3.41 2.59
N LEU A 47 -0.58 4.07 2.09
CA LEU A 47 -0.64 5.50 1.84
C LEU A 47 -1.63 6.14 2.82
N PRO A 48 -1.14 6.85 3.86
CA PRO A 48 -2.00 7.58 4.77
C PRO A 48 -2.68 8.75 4.06
N LYS A 49 -3.89 9.09 4.51
CA LYS A 49 -4.63 10.27 4.02
C LYS A 49 -4.03 11.59 4.51
N ASN A 50 -3.52 11.62 5.75
CA ASN A 50 -3.26 12.87 6.49
C ASN A 50 -1.80 13.04 6.90
N GLY A 51 -0.95 13.67 6.08
CA GLY A 51 0.36 14.22 6.46
C GLY A 51 1.43 13.26 7.03
N GLU A 52 1.04 12.04 7.37
CA GLU A 52 1.89 10.94 7.79
C GLU A 52 2.70 10.42 6.60
N ARG A 53 3.79 9.74 6.91
CA ARG A 53 4.71 9.25 5.88
C ARG A 53 4.18 7.93 5.30
N PRO A 54 4.28 7.73 3.98
CA PRO A 54 3.93 6.45 3.38
C PRO A 54 4.85 5.33 3.88
N GLU A 55 4.32 4.12 3.88
CA GLU A 55 5.05 2.91 4.24
C GLU A 55 5.11 1.96 3.04
N LEU A 56 6.33 1.52 2.70
CA LEU A 56 6.57 0.62 1.58
C LEU A 56 7.28 -0.65 2.08
N TYR A 57 6.76 -1.81 1.69
CA TYR A 57 7.29 -3.10 2.08
C TYR A 57 7.51 -4.02 0.88
N ASP A 58 8.62 -4.75 0.89
CA ASP A 58 8.88 -5.89 0.00
C ASP A 58 8.39 -7.17 0.70
N LEU A 59 7.19 -7.64 0.35
CA LEU A 59 6.56 -8.80 0.98
C LEU A 59 7.31 -10.12 0.72
N GLN A 60 8.21 -10.17 -0.26
CA GLN A 60 9.04 -11.35 -0.49
C GLN A 60 10.12 -11.49 0.59
N LYS A 61 10.75 -10.36 0.94
CA LYS A 61 11.85 -10.32 1.92
C LYS A 61 11.40 -10.00 3.33
N ASP A 62 10.28 -9.30 3.44
CA ASP A 62 9.70 -8.80 4.68
C ASP A 62 8.19 -9.09 4.76
N PRO A 63 7.81 -10.37 4.86
CA PRO A 63 6.40 -10.78 4.94
C PRO A 63 5.68 -10.28 6.19
N PHE A 64 6.42 -9.74 7.17
CA PHE A 64 5.89 -9.20 8.42
C PHE A 64 5.97 -7.67 8.50
N GLU A 65 6.31 -7.00 7.40
CA GLU A 65 6.22 -5.53 7.26
C GLU A 65 7.00 -4.76 8.34
N LYS A 66 8.21 -5.21 8.67
CA LYS A 66 9.03 -4.64 9.76
C LYS A 66 9.91 -3.48 9.32
N ASN A 67 10.24 -3.40 8.04
CA ASN A 67 11.22 -2.48 7.49
C ASN A 67 10.55 -1.58 6.45
N ASN A 68 10.28 -0.33 6.83
CA ASN A 68 9.74 0.65 5.89
C ASN A 68 10.84 1.09 4.90
N LEU A 69 10.63 0.78 3.62
CA LEU A 69 11.52 1.08 2.50
C LEU A 69 11.15 2.34 1.72
N ALA A 70 10.13 3.10 2.16
CA ALA A 70 9.60 4.23 1.39
C ALA A 70 10.65 5.33 1.13
N ALA A 71 11.53 5.57 2.10
CA ALA A 71 12.59 6.58 1.97
C ALA A 71 13.71 6.16 1.00
N THR A 72 13.89 4.86 0.76
CA THR A 72 14.98 4.32 -0.07
C THR A 72 14.52 3.91 -1.47
N HIS A 73 13.21 3.81 -1.72
CA HIS A 73 12.62 3.45 -3.02
C HIS A 73 11.50 4.43 -3.43
N PRO A 74 11.79 5.75 -3.53
CA PRO A 74 10.78 6.77 -3.82
C PRO A 74 10.07 6.56 -5.16
N GLU A 75 10.75 6.01 -6.16
CA GLU A 75 10.16 5.69 -7.47
C GLU A 75 9.06 4.63 -7.36
N THR A 76 9.25 3.64 -6.48
CA THR A 76 8.24 2.61 -6.23
C THR A 76 7.04 3.21 -5.50
N VAL A 77 7.27 4.11 -4.53
CA VAL A 77 6.19 4.84 -3.84
C VAL A 77 5.35 5.65 -4.84
N VAL A 78 6.00 6.39 -5.76
CA VAL A 78 5.29 7.20 -6.77
C VAL A 78 4.44 6.31 -7.67
N ARG A 79 5.02 5.25 -8.24
CA ARG A 79 4.32 4.34 -9.14
C ARG A 79 3.08 3.72 -8.48
N LEU A 80 3.21 3.25 -7.25
CA LEU A 80 2.10 2.63 -6.53
C LEU A 80 1.05 3.65 -6.10
N THR A 81 1.46 4.88 -5.76
CA THR A 81 0.55 6.00 -5.50
C THR A 81 -0.29 6.32 -6.74
N ASP A 82 0.33 6.32 -7.92
CA ASP A 82 -0.39 6.55 -9.18
C ASP A 82 -1.41 5.45 -9.48
N LEU A 83 -1.07 4.18 -9.21
CA LEU A 83 -2.04 3.07 -9.32
C LEU A 83 -3.23 3.27 -8.40
N ILE A 84 -3.00 3.63 -7.12
CA ILE A 84 -4.06 3.91 -6.15
C ILE A 84 -4.95 5.06 -6.63
N ASN A 85 -4.36 6.14 -7.14
CA ASN A 85 -5.11 7.31 -7.61
C ASN A 85 -5.90 7.02 -8.89
N GLN A 86 -5.36 6.21 -9.81
CA GLN A 86 -6.07 5.78 -11.02
C GLN A 86 -7.28 4.91 -10.70
N TRP A 87 -7.19 4.03 -9.69
CA TRP A 87 -8.33 3.22 -9.26
C TRP A 87 -9.50 4.05 -8.70
N TRP A 88 -9.21 5.23 -8.15
CA TRP A 88 -10.20 6.16 -7.59
C TRP A 88 -10.80 7.16 -8.60
N SER A 89 -10.27 7.23 -9.82
CA SER A 89 -10.70 8.19 -10.85
C SER A 89 -11.81 7.62 -11.73
#